data_AF-A0A0F6YK56-F1
#
_entry.id   AF-A0A0F6YK56-F1
#
_cell.length_a   1.000
_cell.length_b   1.000
_cell.length_c   1.000
_cell.angle_alpha   90.00
_cell.angle_beta   90.00
_cell.angle_gamma   90.00
#
_symmetry.space_group_name_H-M   'P 1'
#
loop_
_entity.id
_entity.type
_entity.pdbx_description
1 polymer ?
#
loop_
_entity_poly.entity_id
_entity_poly.type
_entity_poly.pdbx_seq_one_letter_code
_entity_poly.pdbx_strand_id
1 'polypeptide(L)'
;MLGAIVCASAMMGCAGDDDGDPMNDAGTGGSDSGMQSMTDAGGDTEDSGTAPVDAGRADSGGGGSDAGVDGGGGDDGPTFAELRAELSSCTSCHSGGGRAGLTLSGSDEDVYAELVDEERTHDSCNEHDVRVVPNDPESSVLYLRTHGTDCGSTMPANATQRQLIEDWINAGAPGPT
;
A
#
# COMPACT_ATOMS: atom_id res chain seq x y z
N MET A 1 -35.39 22.02 13.81
CA MET A 1 -35.47 20.58 14.11
C MET A 1 -34.35 19.91 13.35
N LEU A 2 -33.25 19.59 14.04
CA LEU A 2 -32.10 18.86 13.49
C LEU A 2 -32.49 17.40 13.36
N GLY A 3 -32.69 16.93 12.13
CA GLY A 3 -32.90 15.52 11.84
C GLY A 3 -31.56 14.80 11.92
N ALA A 4 -31.41 13.92 12.92
CA ALA A 4 -30.33 12.94 12.95
C ALA A 4 -30.57 11.96 11.80
N ILE A 5 -29.80 12.09 10.71
CA ILE A 5 -29.69 11.03 9.71
C ILE A 5 -28.79 9.98 10.32
N VAL A 6 -29.43 8.99 10.93
CA VAL A 6 -28.83 7.72 11.28
C VAL A 6 -28.41 7.10 9.94
N CYS A 7 -27.10 7.08 9.66
CA CYS A 7 -26.53 6.13 8.69
C CYS A 7 -26.74 4.74 9.29
N ALA A 8 -27.95 4.22 9.11
CA ALA A 8 -28.28 2.86 9.46
C ALA A 8 -27.41 1.95 8.60
N SER A 9 -26.55 1.22 9.28
CA SER A 9 -25.81 0.10 8.75
C SER A 9 -26.76 -0.79 7.94
N ALA A 10 -26.54 -0.88 6.64
CA ALA A 10 -27.04 -2.00 5.87
C ALA A 10 -26.16 -3.22 6.18
N MET A 11 -26.35 -3.80 7.37
CA MET A 11 -25.98 -5.19 7.64
C MET A 11 -27.07 -6.05 7.00
N MET A 12 -27.04 -6.18 5.67
CA MET A 12 -27.86 -7.17 4.98
C MET A 12 -27.09 -8.48 5.00
N GLY A 13 -27.45 -9.34 5.95
CA GLY A 13 -26.88 -10.68 6.06
C GLY A 13 -27.11 -11.48 4.80
N CYS A 14 -26.04 -12.06 4.25
CA CYS A 14 -26.10 -13.32 3.54
C CYS A 14 -25.93 -14.43 4.59
N ALA A 15 -27.05 -14.88 5.15
CA ALA A 15 -27.14 -16.13 5.88
C ALA A 15 -28.01 -17.09 5.07
N GLY A 16 -27.48 -18.30 4.82
CA GLY A 16 -28.13 -19.44 4.18
C GLY A 16 -27.62 -19.68 2.75
N ASP A 17 -27.14 -20.86 2.35
CA ASP A 17 -27.08 -22.19 2.96
C ASP A 17 -26.00 -22.96 2.20
N ASP A 18 -24.92 -23.40 2.85
CA ASP A 18 -23.99 -24.39 2.26
C ASP A 18 -24.18 -25.71 3.02
N ASP A 19 -25.11 -26.48 2.47
CA ASP A 19 -25.30 -27.90 2.73
C ASP A 19 -23.98 -28.64 2.49
N GLY A 20 -23.58 -29.43 3.48
CA GLY A 20 -22.23 -29.97 3.55
C GLY A 20 -21.83 -30.92 2.43
N ASP A 21 -20.51 -30.97 2.24
CA ASP A 21 -19.82 -32.16 1.76
C ASP A 21 -18.64 -32.47 2.70
N PRO A 22 -18.74 -33.52 3.54
CA PRO A 22 -17.60 -34.04 4.27
C PRO A 22 -16.92 -35.12 3.43
N MET A 23 -15.79 -34.84 2.78
CA MET A 23 -14.82 -35.88 2.46
C MET A 23 -13.38 -35.37 2.54
N ASN A 24 -12.67 -35.94 3.53
CA ASN A 24 -11.28 -36.39 3.52
C ASN A 24 -10.53 -36.17 2.20
N ASP A 25 -9.36 -35.54 2.28
CA ASP A 25 -8.18 -36.24 1.79
C ASP A 25 -6.93 -35.96 2.63
N ALA A 26 -6.26 -37.05 2.96
CA ALA A 26 -5.06 -37.11 3.76
C ALA A 26 -3.86 -36.82 2.85
N GLY A 27 -3.35 -35.59 2.89
CA GLY A 27 -2.11 -35.20 2.22
C GLY A 27 -0.95 -35.08 3.20
N THR A 28 -0.29 -36.21 3.47
CA THR A 28 0.98 -36.30 4.19
C THR A 28 2.15 -35.68 3.42
N GLY A 29 3.04 -34.98 4.14
CA GLY A 29 4.45 -34.79 3.78
C GLY A 29 4.78 -33.38 3.26
N GLY A 30 5.78 -32.67 3.75
CA GLY A 30 6.75 -32.98 4.79
C GLY A 30 7.51 -31.70 5.16
N SER A 31 8.23 -31.79 6.27
CA SER A 31 9.47 -31.08 6.58
C SER A 31 10.33 -30.90 5.30
N ASP A 32 11.17 -29.88 5.07
CA ASP A 32 12.30 -29.37 5.84
C ASP A 32 12.76 -28.09 5.10
N SER A 33 13.14 -26.98 5.74
CA SER A 33 14.55 -26.52 5.90
C SER A 33 14.47 -24.99 5.88
N GLY A 34 14.77 -24.24 6.93
CA GLY A 34 16.12 -24.14 7.45
C GLY A 34 17.01 -23.31 6.50
N MET A 35 16.72 -22.02 6.29
CA MET A 35 17.73 -21.09 5.74
C MET A 35 18.35 -20.29 6.89
N GLN A 36 19.56 -20.72 7.20
CA GLN A 36 20.50 -20.18 8.18
C GLN A 36 20.86 -18.74 7.76
N SER A 37 20.68 -17.75 8.63
CA SER A 37 21.73 -17.21 9.50
C SER A 37 23.10 -17.18 8.84
N MET A 38 23.42 -16.07 8.16
CA MET A 38 24.80 -15.69 7.85
C MET A 38 25.02 -14.26 8.36
N THR A 39 25.36 -14.18 9.64
CA THR A 39 26.22 -13.13 10.19
C THR A 39 27.57 -13.23 9.52
N ASP A 40 27.99 -12.18 8.81
CA ASP A 40 29.41 -11.96 8.54
C ASP A 40 29.86 -10.69 9.26
N ALA A 41 30.76 -10.93 10.19
CA ALA A 41 31.42 -9.95 11.03
C ALA A 41 32.91 -10.00 10.73
N GLY A 42 33.47 -8.85 10.36
CA GLY A 42 34.86 -8.48 10.65
C GLY A 42 35.94 -8.96 9.68
N GLY A 43 36.95 -8.10 9.46
CA GLY A 43 38.20 -8.52 8.86
C GLY A 43 39.04 -7.40 8.26
N ASP A 44 39.65 -6.59 9.11
CA ASP A 44 40.74 -5.64 8.80
C ASP A 44 41.92 -6.32 8.09
N THR A 45 42.61 -5.63 7.17
CA THR A 45 44.08 -5.44 7.23
C THR A 45 44.60 -4.50 6.14
N GLU A 46 45.45 -3.59 6.59
CA GLU A 46 46.29 -2.68 5.83
C GLU A 46 47.39 -3.45 5.08
N ASP A 47 47.76 -3.04 3.86
CA ASP A 47 49.13 -3.27 3.36
C ASP A 47 49.64 -2.07 2.55
N SER A 48 50.86 -1.68 2.87
CA SER A 48 51.58 -0.54 2.35
C SER A 48 52.54 -1.00 1.25
N GLY A 49 52.26 -0.63 0.00
CA GLY A 49 53.13 -0.94 -1.14
C GLY A 49 53.22 0.20 -2.14
N THR A 50 54.20 1.08 -1.98
CA THR A 50 54.62 2.04 -3.02
C THR A 50 55.30 1.31 -4.18
N ALA A 51 54.69 1.33 -5.37
CA ALA A 51 55.35 1.05 -6.65
C ALA A 51 54.95 2.10 -7.71
N PRO A 52 55.87 2.53 -8.60
CA PRO A 52 55.69 3.68 -9.46
C PRO A 52 54.97 3.36 -10.79
N VAL A 53 54.11 4.31 -11.19
CA VAL A 53 53.57 4.65 -12.52
C VAL A 53 53.51 3.57 -13.62
N ASP A 54 52.28 3.24 -14.03
CA ASP A 54 51.99 2.84 -15.41
C ASP A 54 50.87 3.73 -15.97
N ALA A 55 51.16 4.33 -17.11
CA ALA A 55 50.31 5.30 -17.77
C ALA A 55 49.31 4.56 -18.66
N GLY A 56 48.02 4.75 -18.38
CA GLY A 56 46.94 4.39 -19.30
C GLY A 56 46.18 3.15 -18.88
N ARG A 57 45.32 3.30 -17.88
CA ARG A 57 44.18 2.40 -17.71
C ARG A 57 42.95 3.25 -17.46
N ALA A 58 42.01 3.16 -18.40
CA ALA A 58 40.75 3.89 -18.41
C ALA A 58 40.11 3.84 -17.02
N ASP A 59 39.71 5.02 -16.54
CA ASP A 59 38.88 5.20 -15.37
C ASP A 59 37.76 4.17 -15.37
N SER A 60 37.93 3.15 -14.52
CA SER A 60 36.84 2.28 -14.12
C SER A 60 36.02 3.11 -13.16
N GLY A 61 35.22 4.01 -13.73
CA GLY A 61 34.18 4.70 -13.01
C GLY A 61 33.38 3.63 -12.30
N GLY A 62 33.48 3.61 -10.98
CA GLY A 62 32.64 2.82 -10.10
C GLY A 62 31.22 3.32 -10.26
N GLY A 63 30.58 2.95 -11.35
CA GLY A 63 29.15 2.69 -11.36
C GLY A 63 28.98 1.49 -10.45
N GLY A 64 28.88 1.76 -9.15
CA GLY A 64 27.94 1.00 -8.36
C GLY A 64 26.64 1.23 -9.08
N SER A 65 26.32 0.32 -10.01
CA SER A 65 24.96 0.02 -10.38
C SER A 65 24.31 -0.18 -9.03
N ASP A 66 23.63 0.86 -8.56
CA ASP A 66 22.54 0.64 -7.67
C ASP A 66 21.81 -0.53 -8.29
N ALA A 67 21.70 -1.61 -7.52
CA ALA A 67 20.62 -2.53 -7.74
C ALA A 67 19.31 -1.80 -7.38
N GLY A 68 19.11 -0.60 -7.97
CA GLY A 68 17.82 -0.14 -8.39
C GLY A 68 17.30 -1.32 -9.18
N VAL A 69 16.53 -2.13 -8.48
CA VAL A 69 15.63 -3.07 -9.07
C VAL A 69 14.78 -2.18 -9.97
N ASP A 70 15.20 -2.05 -11.22
CA ASP A 70 14.33 -1.69 -12.33
C ASP A 70 13.35 -2.87 -12.39
N GLY A 71 12.41 -2.90 -11.45
CA GLY A 71 11.35 -3.89 -11.33
C GLY A 71 10.35 -3.73 -12.48
N GLY A 72 10.84 -3.52 -13.70
CA GLY A 72 10.08 -3.65 -14.94
C GLY A 72 9.86 -5.13 -15.18
N GLY A 73 8.80 -5.66 -14.58
CA GLY A 73 8.59 -7.10 -14.52
C GLY A 73 7.17 -7.58 -14.28
N GLY A 74 6.14 -6.76 -14.56
CA GLY A 74 4.83 -7.31 -14.94
C GLY A 74 3.75 -7.45 -13.88
N ASP A 75 3.82 -6.72 -12.77
CA ASP A 75 2.68 -6.50 -11.89
C ASP A 75 2.49 -4.99 -11.74
N ASP A 76 2.15 -4.31 -12.85
CA ASP A 76 1.55 -2.98 -12.79
C ASP A 76 0.28 -3.17 -11.96
N GLY A 77 0.36 -2.91 -10.65
CA GLY A 77 -0.77 -3.10 -9.75
C GLY A 77 -1.99 -2.32 -10.25
N PRO A 78 -3.12 -2.41 -9.52
CA PRO A 78 -4.37 -1.80 -9.97
C PRO A 78 -4.18 -0.37 -10.46
N THR A 79 -4.81 -0.01 -11.57
CA THR A 79 -4.73 1.34 -12.10
C THR A 79 -5.52 2.31 -11.23
N PHE A 80 -5.20 3.61 -11.29
CA PHE A 80 -6.00 4.62 -10.60
C PHE A 80 -7.47 4.61 -11.07
N ALA A 81 -7.73 4.30 -12.35
CA ALA A 81 -9.08 4.20 -12.89
C ALA A 81 -9.89 3.06 -12.25
N GLU A 82 -9.27 1.91 -11.99
CA GLU A 82 -9.91 0.79 -11.28
C GLU A 82 -10.20 1.15 -9.83
N LEU A 83 -9.23 1.77 -9.14
CA LEU A 83 -9.44 2.29 -7.79
C LEU A 83 -10.60 3.32 -7.77
N ARG A 84 -10.63 4.22 -8.75
CA ARG A 84 -11.62 5.29 -8.85
C ARG A 84 -13.04 4.75 -8.98
N ALA A 85 -13.23 3.68 -9.76
CA ALA A 85 -14.51 3.01 -9.90
C ALA A 85 -15.02 2.49 -8.55
N GLU A 86 -14.14 1.93 -7.72
CA GLU A 86 -14.50 1.45 -6.37
C GLU A 86 -14.77 2.58 -5.37
N LEU A 87 -13.96 3.65 -5.43
CA LEU A 87 -14.13 4.84 -4.59
C LEU A 87 -15.41 5.64 -4.92
N SER A 88 -16.09 5.34 -6.03
CA SER A 88 -17.37 5.96 -6.37
C SER A 88 -18.41 5.82 -5.26
N SER A 89 -18.40 4.69 -4.55
CA SER A 89 -19.27 4.41 -3.40
C SER A 89 -19.00 5.33 -2.19
N CYS A 90 -17.77 5.84 -2.06
CA CYS A 90 -17.34 6.73 -0.99
C CYS A 90 -17.74 8.20 -1.24
N THR A 91 -18.03 8.58 -2.48
CA THR A 91 -18.30 9.98 -2.87
C THR A 91 -19.45 10.64 -2.09
N SER A 92 -20.44 9.86 -1.66
CA SER A 92 -21.59 10.37 -0.87
C SER A 92 -21.15 11.05 0.44
N CYS A 93 -20.09 10.55 1.08
CA CYS A 93 -19.51 11.12 2.30
C CYS A 93 -18.35 12.09 2.02
N HIS A 94 -17.81 12.05 0.80
CA HIS A 94 -16.59 12.74 0.37
C HIS A 94 -16.83 13.69 -0.83
N SER A 95 -17.93 14.44 -0.86
CA SER A 95 -18.36 15.24 -2.03
C SER A 95 -17.99 16.75 -1.96
N GLY A 96 -16.93 17.15 -1.25
CA GLY A 96 -16.50 18.56 -1.20
C GLY A 96 -17.30 19.48 -0.26
N GLY A 97 -18.30 18.94 0.43
CA GLY A 97 -18.97 19.56 1.59
C GLY A 97 -19.21 18.57 2.73
N GLY A 98 -18.62 17.38 2.63
CA GLY A 98 -18.78 16.30 3.59
C GLY A 98 -17.95 16.51 4.87
N ARG A 99 -18.33 15.82 5.94
CA ARG A 99 -17.66 15.89 7.25
C ARG A 99 -16.25 15.27 7.26
N ALA A 100 -15.84 14.61 6.18
CA ALA A 100 -14.64 13.79 6.12
C ALA A 100 -13.38 14.53 5.65
N GLY A 101 -13.47 15.82 5.28
CA GLY A 101 -12.31 16.65 4.97
C GLY A 101 -11.50 16.22 3.73
N LEU A 102 -12.10 15.41 2.86
CA LEU A 102 -11.54 14.91 1.60
C LEU A 102 -12.63 14.97 0.51
N THR A 103 -12.24 15.38 -0.69
CA THR A 103 -13.12 15.49 -1.85
C THR A 103 -12.77 14.44 -2.90
N LEU A 104 -13.66 13.48 -3.12
CA LEU A 104 -13.58 12.45 -4.16
C LEU A 104 -14.47 12.78 -5.36
N SER A 105 -14.94 14.01 -5.47
CA SER A 105 -15.68 14.52 -6.62
C SER A 105 -14.79 15.47 -7.42
N GLY A 106 -14.59 15.19 -8.71
CA GLY A 106 -13.65 15.95 -9.55
C GLY A 106 -13.16 15.10 -10.70
N SER A 107 -12.17 15.62 -11.44
CA SER A 107 -11.43 14.82 -12.40
C SER A 107 -10.54 13.79 -11.66
N ASP A 108 -9.99 12.84 -12.40
CA ASP A 108 -9.14 11.82 -11.80
C ASP A 108 -7.81 12.43 -11.31
N GLU A 109 -7.30 13.44 -12.00
CA GLU A 109 -6.12 14.20 -11.58
C GLU A 109 -6.37 14.97 -10.28
N ASP A 110 -7.53 15.63 -10.14
CA ASP A 110 -7.89 16.36 -8.92
C ASP A 110 -8.00 15.40 -7.72
N VAL A 111 -8.65 14.26 -7.92
CA VAL A 111 -8.82 13.26 -6.85
C VAL A 111 -7.49 12.61 -6.49
N TYR A 112 -6.64 12.32 -7.47
CA TYR A 112 -5.30 11.79 -7.22
C TYR A 112 -4.44 12.79 -6.42
N ALA A 113 -4.43 14.05 -6.85
CA ALA A 113 -3.69 15.13 -6.20
C ALA A 113 -4.20 15.40 -4.78
N GLU A 114 -5.47 15.09 -4.46
CA GLU A 114 -5.97 15.14 -3.09
C GLU A 114 -5.60 13.89 -2.27
N LEU A 115 -5.23 12.77 -2.87
CA LEU A 115 -4.97 11.52 -2.15
C LEU A 115 -3.50 11.29 -1.85
N VAL A 116 -2.64 11.46 -2.85
CA VAL A 116 -1.25 11.01 -2.79
C VAL A 116 -0.35 12.12 -2.27
N ASP A 117 0.47 11.79 -1.26
CA ASP A 117 1.40 12.70 -0.59
C ASP A 117 0.76 13.95 0.06
N GLU A 118 -0.57 13.99 0.16
CA GLU A 118 -1.29 15.08 0.80
C GLU A 118 -1.47 14.85 2.30
N GLU A 119 -1.20 15.90 3.06
CA GLU A 119 -1.49 15.93 4.48
C GLU A 119 -3.00 15.87 4.72
N ARG A 120 -3.42 15.07 5.70
CA ARG A 120 -4.81 15.08 6.13
C ARG A 120 -5.11 16.39 6.86
N THR A 121 -6.39 16.72 6.90
CA THR A 121 -6.90 17.91 7.58
C THR A 121 -7.45 17.65 8.99
N HIS A 122 -7.48 16.39 9.48
CA HIS A 122 -8.14 16.03 10.75
C HIS A 122 -7.36 15.03 11.64
N ASP A 123 -7.18 15.39 12.92
CA ASP A 123 -6.30 14.79 13.96
C ASP A 123 -6.58 13.36 14.45
N SER A 124 -7.24 12.48 13.69
CA SER A 124 -7.77 11.23 14.26
C SER A 124 -6.89 9.98 14.12
N CYS A 125 -5.66 10.11 13.66
CA CYS A 125 -4.63 9.05 13.62
C CYS A 125 -3.29 9.66 14.00
N ASN A 126 -3.00 9.74 15.29
CA ASN A 126 -1.94 10.60 15.87
C ASN A 126 -0.51 10.37 15.36
N GLU A 127 -0.26 9.32 14.57
CA GLU A 127 1.06 8.94 14.05
C GLU A 127 1.15 8.99 12.51
N HIS A 128 0.04 9.23 11.82
CA HIS A 128 -0.03 9.23 10.36
C HIS A 128 -0.69 10.50 9.85
N ASP A 129 0.09 11.33 9.15
CA ASP A 129 -0.37 12.62 8.66
C ASP A 129 -0.66 12.63 7.16
N VAL A 130 -0.18 11.63 6.39
CA VAL A 130 -0.36 11.57 4.93
C VAL A 130 -1.51 10.63 4.55
N ARG A 131 -2.35 11.08 3.60
CA ARG A 131 -3.53 10.34 3.12
C ARG A 131 -3.14 9.01 2.45
N VAL A 132 -2.19 9.06 1.52
CA VAL A 132 -1.57 7.91 0.85
C VAL A 132 -0.07 8.14 0.74
N VAL A 133 0.71 7.19 1.23
CA VAL A 133 2.16 7.10 1.09
C VAL A 133 2.48 6.00 0.08
N PRO A 134 2.99 6.32 -1.12
CA PRO A 134 3.34 5.31 -2.12
C PRO A 134 4.27 4.22 -1.58
N ASN A 135 3.96 2.96 -1.88
CA ASN A 135 4.69 1.76 -1.44
C ASN A 135 4.66 1.49 0.08
N ASP A 136 3.85 2.21 0.85
CA ASP A 136 3.73 2.01 2.30
C ASP A 136 2.26 2.13 2.78
N PRO A 137 1.48 1.04 2.70
CA PRO A 137 0.10 1.04 3.15
C PRO A 137 -0.02 1.25 4.67
N GLU A 138 0.90 0.73 5.48
CA GLU A 138 0.85 0.88 6.93
C GLU A 138 1.06 2.34 7.36
N SER A 139 1.79 3.14 6.59
CA SER A 139 1.89 4.58 6.80
C SER A 139 0.75 5.40 6.19
N SER A 140 -0.12 4.78 5.38
CA SER A 140 -1.19 5.45 4.63
C SER A 140 -2.52 5.51 5.39
N VAL A 141 -3.03 6.71 5.67
CA VAL A 141 -4.31 6.88 6.37
C VAL A 141 -5.47 6.18 5.66
N LEU A 142 -5.51 6.17 4.32
CA LEU A 142 -6.56 5.50 3.55
C LEU A 142 -6.63 3.99 3.85
N TYR A 143 -5.47 3.32 3.88
CA TYR A 143 -5.37 1.91 4.21
C TYR A 143 -5.81 1.66 5.65
N LEU A 144 -5.27 2.42 6.60
CA LEU A 144 -5.56 2.26 8.03
C LEU A 144 -7.06 2.43 8.33
N ARG A 145 -7.69 3.42 7.71
CA ARG A 145 -9.13 3.69 7.86
C ARG A 145 -10.01 2.60 7.31
N THR A 146 -9.63 1.97 6.20
CA THR A 146 -10.45 0.95 5.56
C THR A 146 -10.25 -0.44 6.16
N HIS A 147 -9.07 -0.70 6.73
CA HIS A 147 -8.73 -1.96 7.39
C HIS A 147 -9.04 -1.98 8.89
N GLY A 148 -9.36 -0.81 9.48
CA GLY A 148 -9.81 -0.70 10.86
C GLY A 148 -8.70 -0.83 11.89
N THR A 149 -7.50 -0.41 11.51
CA THR A 149 -6.36 -0.26 12.42
C THR A 149 -6.49 1.04 13.21
N ASP A 150 -5.55 1.36 14.11
CA ASP A 150 -5.57 2.38 15.19
C ASP A 150 -5.76 3.87 14.75
N CYS A 151 -6.39 4.11 13.61
CA CYS A 151 -6.65 5.37 12.95
C CYS A 151 -8.16 5.70 13.02
N GLY A 152 -8.65 6.03 14.23
CA GLY A 152 -10.03 6.49 14.44
C GLY A 152 -11.13 5.50 14.03
N SER A 153 -12.31 6.00 13.64
CA SER A 153 -13.39 5.14 13.15
C SER A 153 -13.07 4.56 11.77
N THR A 154 -13.28 3.25 11.64
CA THR A 154 -13.16 2.49 10.39
C THR A 154 -14.16 2.98 9.34
N MET A 155 -13.68 3.27 8.14
CA MET A 155 -14.51 3.55 6.99
C MET A 155 -15.13 2.26 6.43
N PRO A 156 -16.41 2.29 6.03
CA PRO A 156 -17.03 1.12 5.42
C PRO A 156 -16.39 0.84 4.05
N ALA A 157 -15.70 -0.30 3.95
CA ALA A 157 -15.18 -0.85 2.72
C ALA A 157 -15.44 -2.36 2.69
N ASN A 158 -15.74 -2.92 1.53
CA ASN A 158 -15.82 -4.37 1.36
C ASN A 158 -14.41 -4.99 1.19
N ALA A 159 -14.33 -6.33 1.17
CA ALA A 159 -13.03 -7.03 1.09
C ALA A 159 -12.28 -6.73 -0.22
N THR A 160 -13.00 -6.67 -1.35
CA THR A 160 -12.43 -6.35 -2.66
C THR A 160 -11.84 -4.93 -2.67
N GLN A 161 -12.57 -3.96 -2.12
CA GLN A 161 -12.12 -2.57 -2.04
C GLN A 161 -10.86 -2.42 -1.18
N ARG A 162 -10.83 -3.11 -0.03
CA ARG A 162 -9.67 -3.15 0.86
C ARG A 162 -8.43 -3.68 0.15
N GLN A 163 -8.55 -4.83 -0.51
CA GLN A 163 -7.46 -5.43 -1.27
C GLN A 163 -6.99 -4.52 -2.41
N LEU A 164 -7.92 -3.95 -3.17
CA LEU A 164 -7.60 -3.05 -4.28
C LEU A 164 -6.83 -1.81 -3.82
N ILE A 165 -7.21 -1.23 -2.69
CA ILE A 165 -6.52 -0.09 -2.07
C ILE A 165 -5.10 -0.49 -1.66
N GLU A 166 -4.95 -1.61 -0.96
CA GLU A 166 -3.65 -2.11 -0.52
C GLU A 166 -2.73 -2.39 -1.71
N ASP A 167 -3.21 -3.10 -2.73
CA ASP A 167 -2.45 -3.44 -3.93
C ASP A 167 -2.06 -2.18 -4.72
N TRP A 168 -2.96 -1.20 -4.87
CA TRP A 168 -2.65 0.07 -5.54
C TRP A 168 -1.57 0.87 -4.78
N ILE A 169 -1.64 0.94 -3.44
CA ILE A 169 -0.62 1.62 -2.64
C ILE A 169 0.72 0.89 -2.75
N ASN A 170 0.72 -0.44 -2.63
CA ASN A 170 1.92 -1.28 -2.77
C ASN A 170 2.57 -1.16 -4.15
N ALA A 171 1.78 -0.91 -5.20
CA ALA A 171 2.27 -0.65 -6.55
C ALA A 171 2.83 0.77 -6.75
N GLY A 172 2.99 1.54 -5.67
CA GLY A 172 3.51 2.91 -5.71
C GLY A 172 2.44 3.95 -6.03
N ALA A 173 1.16 3.64 -5.82
CA ALA A 173 0.03 4.53 -6.07
C ALA A 173 0.12 5.20 -7.46
N PRO A 174 0.14 4.41 -8.56
CA PRO A 174 0.27 4.97 -9.90
C PRO A 174 -0.86 5.97 -10.20
N GLY A 175 -0.49 7.08 -10.85
CA GLY A 175 -1.40 8.16 -11.22
C GLY A 175 -2.37 7.82 -12.35
N PRO A 176 -3.32 8.73 -12.65
CA PRO A 176 -4.17 8.61 -13.83
C PRO A 176 -3.33 8.66 -15.11
N THR A 177 -3.69 7.83 -16.10
CA THR A 177 -3.06 7.72 -17.42
C THR A 177 -3.86 8.39 -18.52
#